data_AF-V4NU69-F1
#
_entry.id   AF-V4NU69-F1
#
_cell.length_a   1.000
_cell.length_b   1.000
_cell.length_c   1.000
_cell.angle_alpha   90.00
_cell.angle_beta   90.00
_cell.angle_gamma   90.00
#
_symmetry.space_group_name_H-M   'P 1'
#
loop_
_entity.id
_entity.type
_entity.pdbx_description
1 polymer ?
#
loop_
_entity_poly.entity_id
_entity_poly.type
_entity_poly.pdbx_seq_one_letter_code
_entity_poly.pdbx_strand_id
1 'polypeptide(L)'
;MLPLWTKTMPKPAVRAYSRYSQDAVALLGQMIRETRLERKLTAAQMAERAGISRGLIQRIEQGDPGCTIGVVFEVAAILGVKLFDADPHALATRKAAQERIVALLPKKVRSSTRAVKDDF
;
A
#
# COMPACT_ATOMS: atom_id res chain seq x y z
N MET A 1 -24.69 -4.08 32.85
CA MET A 1 -23.71 -5.15 32.54
C MET A 1 -23.23 -4.91 31.10
N LEU A 2 -22.05 -4.30 30.90
CA LEU A 2 -21.54 -3.89 29.58
C LEU A 2 -20.75 -5.04 28.90
N PRO A 3 -20.88 -5.25 27.57
CA PRO A 3 -20.23 -6.35 26.87
C PRO A 3 -18.71 -6.15 26.69
N LEU A 4 -17.94 -7.20 26.96
CA LEU A 4 -16.46 -7.27 27.01
C LEU A 4 -15.70 -7.10 25.68
N TRP A 5 -16.32 -6.60 24.60
CA TRP A 5 -15.72 -6.70 23.27
C TRP A 5 -14.83 -5.51 22.83
N THR A 6 -14.73 -4.44 23.61
CA THR A 6 -13.86 -3.29 23.28
C THR A 6 -12.49 -3.40 23.95
N LYS A 7 -11.81 -4.54 23.77
CA LYS A 7 -10.39 -4.62 24.13
C LYS A 7 -9.60 -3.98 22.99
N THR A 8 -9.33 -2.68 23.10
CA THR A 8 -8.43 -1.95 22.21
C THR A 8 -7.08 -2.67 22.24
N MET A 9 -6.75 -3.41 21.17
CA MET A 9 -5.43 -4.02 21.08
C MET A 9 -4.38 -2.91 20.91
N PRO A 10 -3.31 -2.89 21.71
CA PRO A 10 -2.23 -1.94 21.52
C PRO A 10 -1.60 -2.15 20.15
N LYS A 11 -1.36 -1.05 19.41
CA LYS A 11 -0.67 -1.09 18.12
C LYS A 11 0.69 -1.78 18.33
N PRO A 12 0.97 -2.92 17.67
CA PRO A 12 2.24 -3.62 17.87
C PRO A 12 3.39 -2.71 17.46
N ALA A 13 4.39 -2.58 18.32
CA ALA A 13 5.59 -1.77 18.09
C ALA A 13 6.40 -2.27 16.87
N VAL A 14 6.32 -3.57 16.60
CA VAL A 14 6.89 -4.23 15.42
C VAL A 14 5.81 -5.09 14.78
N ARG A 15 5.49 -4.82 13.52
CA ARG A 15 4.61 -5.70 12.72
C ARG A 15 5.45 -6.77 12.04
N ALA A 16 5.08 -8.03 12.24
CA ALA A 16 5.57 -9.11 11.39
C ALA A 16 4.93 -9.00 10.01
N TYR A 17 5.75 -8.92 8.97
CA TYR A 17 5.30 -8.94 7.57
C TYR A 17 5.49 -10.33 6.99
N SER A 18 4.53 -10.78 6.19
CA SER A 18 4.68 -12.03 5.43
C SER A 18 5.87 -11.92 4.47
N ARG A 19 6.45 -13.06 4.07
CA ARG A 19 7.52 -13.09 3.07
C ARG A 19 7.10 -12.44 1.75
N TYR A 20 5.87 -12.73 1.31
CA TYR A 20 5.28 -12.07 0.14
C TYR A 20 5.30 -10.54 0.26
N SER A 21 4.88 -10.01 1.42
CA SER A 21 4.88 -8.56 1.64
C SER A 21 6.29 -7.97 1.63
N GLN A 22 7.28 -8.67 2.20
CA GLN A 22 8.67 -8.24 2.18
C GLN A 22 9.22 -8.23 0.75
N ASP A 23 9.00 -9.33 0.01
CA ASP A 23 9.45 -9.48 -1.38
C ASP A 23 8.81 -8.42 -2.30
N ALA A 24 7.50 -8.15 -2.13
CA ALA A 24 6.79 -7.15 -2.93
C ALA A 24 7.27 -5.72 -2.67
N VAL A 25 7.51 -5.34 -1.41
CA VAL A 25 8.00 -4.00 -1.08
C VAL A 25 9.46 -3.83 -1.51
N ALA A 26 10.29 -4.88 -1.37
CA ALA A 26 11.66 -4.88 -1.88
C ALA A 26 11.71 -4.72 -3.41
N LEU A 27 10.87 -5.46 -4.14
CA LEU A 27 10.74 -5.33 -5.60
C LEU A 27 10.37 -3.90 -6.00
N LEU A 28 9.35 -3.33 -5.37
CA LEU A 28 8.92 -1.96 -5.64
C LEU A 28 10.04 -0.94 -5.37
N GLY A 29 10.76 -1.09 -4.25
CA GLY A 29 11.91 -0.24 -3.92
C GLY A 29 13.02 -0.32 -4.97
N GLN A 30 13.30 -1.52 -5.49
CA GLN A 30 14.28 -1.73 -6.55
C GLN A 30 13.86 -1.08 -7.87
N MET A 31 12.60 -1.24 -8.28
CA MET A 31 12.07 -0.58 -9.49
C MET A 31 12.18 0.95 -9.39
N ILE A 32 11.84 1.52 -8.23
CA ILE A 32 11.99 2.96 -7.96
C ILE A 32 13.46 3.39 -8.09
N ARG A 33 14.37 2.63 -7.48
CA ARG A 33 15.81 2.94 -7.53
C ARG A 33 16.35 2.87 -8.95
N GLU A 34 16.02 1.81 -9.67
CA GLU A 34 16.39 1.58 -11.07
C GLU A 34 15.97 2.78 -11.93
N THR A 35 14.66 3.12 -11.93
CA THR A 35 14.15 4.21 -12.74
C THR A 35 14.71 5.58 -12.34
N ARG A 36 14.99 5.80 -11.04
CA ARG A 36 15.67 7.04 -10.61
C ARG A 36 17.08 7.15 -11.19
N LEU A 37 17.83 6.05 -11.19
CA LEU A 37 19.19 6.00 -11.71
C LEU A 37 19.22 6.12 -13.25
N GLU A 38 18.31 5.48 -13.96
CA GLU A 38 18.14 5.64 -15.41
C GLU A 38 17.89 7.10 -15.80
N ARG A 39 17.10 7.81 -14.97
CA ARG A 39 16.83 9.25 -15.13
C ARG A 39 17.95 10.16 -14.62
N LYS A 40 19.07 9.60 -14.14
CA LYS A 40 20.24 10.32 -13.61
C LYS A 40 19.89 11.30 -12.47
N LEU A 41 18.90 10.94 -11.65
CA LEU A 41 18.49 11.75 -10.50
C LEU A 41 19.19 11.27 -9.23
N THR A 42 19.74 12.20 -8.46
CA THR A 42 20.22 11.90 -7.10
C THR A 42 19.03 11.67 -6.16
N ALA A 43 19.27 10.96 -5.04
CA ALA A 43 18.26 10.81 -4.00
C ALA A 43 17.82 12.17 -3.40
N ALA A 44 18.70 13.18 -3.39
CA ALA A 44 18.38 14.53 -2.93
C ALA A 44 17.43 15.24 -3.90
N GLN A 45 17.71 15.22 -5.20
CA GLN A 45 16.83 15.80 -6.23
C GLN A 45 15.47 15.10 -6.25
N MET A 46 15.42 13.79 -6.04
CA MET A 46 14.15 13.07 -5.95
C MET A 46 13.37 13.47 -4.71
N ALA A 47 14.05 13.60 -3.57
CA ALA A 47 13.44 14.03 -2.32
C ALA A 47 12.84 15.44 -2.42
N GLU A 48 13.56 16.37 -3.05
CA GLU A 48 13.09 17.72 -3.34
C GLU A 48 11.82 17.71 -4.21
N ARG A 49 11.82 16.95 -5.32
CA ARG A 49 10.65 16.83 -6.20
C ARG A 49 9.42 16.24 -5.51
N ALA A 50 9.64 15.30 -4.59
CA ALA A 50 8.58 14.66 -3.83
C ALA A 50 8.21 15.39 -2.53
N GLY A 51 8.87 16.51 -2.19
CA GLY A 51 8.61 17.26 -0.96
C GLY A 51 8.90 16.47 0.33
N ILE A 52 9.86 15.55 0.30
CA ILE A 52 10.21 14.66 1.43
C ILE A 52 11.70 14.70 1.76
N SER A 53 12.11 14.00 2.82
CA SER A 53 13.53 13.89 3.19
C SER A 53 14.28 12.88 2.31
N ARG A 54 15.57 13.14 2.09
CA ARG A 54 16.48 12.20 1.41
C ARG A 54 16.53 10.83 2.10
N GLY A 55 16.46 10.80 3.43
CA GLY A 55 16.44 9.56 4.20
C GLY A 55 15.19 8.72 3.91
N LEU A 56 14.03 9.37 3.66
CA LEU A 56 12.81 8.66 3.28
C LEU A 56 12.94 8.03 1.89
N ILE A 57 13.55 8.72 0.91
CA ILE A 57 13.87 8.12 -0.41
C ILE A 57 14.73 6.87 -0.25
N GLN A 58 15.77 6.92 0.59
CA GLN A 58 16.65 5.77 0.82
C GLN A 58 15.91 4.58 1.43
N ARG A 59 15.02 4.82 2.39
CA ARG A 59 14.19 3.76 3.01
C ARG A 59 13.22 3.14 2.00
N ILE A 60 12.60 3.96 1.15
CA ILE A 60 11.71 3.48 0.08
C ILE A 60 12.47 2.56 -0.88
N GLU A 61 13.65 2.98 -1.34
CA GLU A 61 14.48 2.17 -2.25
C GLU A 61 15.00 0.88 -1.62
N GLN A 62 15.11 0.83 -0.30
CA GLN A 62 15.47 -0.38 0.46
C GLN A 62 14.27 -1.28 0.74
N GLY A 63 13.06 -0.88 0.34
CA GLY A 63 11.86 -1.65 0.53
C GLY A 63 11.34 -1.67 1.97
N ASP A 64 11.48 -0.57 2.71
CA ASP A 64 11.01 -0.46 4.09
C ASP A 64 9.46 -0.45 4.16
N PRO A 65 8.81 -1.46 4.78
CA PRO A 65 7.35 -1.53 4.90
C PRO A 65 6.72 -0.50 5.84
N GLY A 66 7.54 0.23 6.60
CA GLY A 66 7.13 1.33 7.47
C GLY A 66 6.99 2.67 6.74
N CYS A 67 7.41 2.76 5.48
CA CYS A 67 7.14 3.92 4.63
C CYS A 67 5.64 4.08 4.38
N THR A 68 5.14 5.31 4.44
CA THR A 68 3.72 5.58 4.17
C THR A 68 3.41 5.34 2.70
N ILE A 69 2.34 4.59 2.45
CA ILE A 69 1.99 4.15 1.09
C ILE A 69 1.81 5.33 0.12
N GLY A 70 1.24 6.44 0.58
CA GLY A 70 1.07 7.65 -0.23
C GLY A 70 2.39 8.23 -0.74
N VAL A 71 3.43 8.25 0.10
CA VAL A 71 4.75 8.74 -0.29
C VAL A 71 5.41 7.80 -1.31
N VAL A 72 5.26 6.49 -1.12
CA VAL A 72 5.76 5.50 -2.09
C VAL A 72 5.08 5.69 -3.44
N PHE A 73 3.76 5.87 -3.46
CA PHE A 73 3.01 6.17 -4.69
C PHE A 73 3.46 7.47 -5.36
N GLU A 74 3.70 8.53 -4.59
CA GLU A 74 4.16 9.82 -5.14
C GLU A 74 5.53 9.68 -5.82
N VAL A 75 6.49 9.03 -5.14
CA VAL A 75 7.82 8.78 -5.71
C VAL A 75 7.73 7.91 -6.97
N ALA A 76 6.93 6.85 -6.93
CA ALA A 76 6.69 5.99 -8.09
C ALA A 76 6.06 6.76 -9.26
N ALA A 77 5.07 7.63 -8.99
CA ALA A 77 4.40 8.44 -10.00
C ALA A 77 5.37 9.43 -10.69
N ILE A 78 6.19 10.15 -9.92
CA ILE A 78 7.20 11.08 -10.47
C ILE A 78 8.20 10.34 -11.39
N LEU A 79 8.57 9.12 -11.02
CA LEU A 79 9.47 8.28 -11.80
C LEU A 79 8.76 7.50 -12.91
N GLY A 80 7.43 7.49 -12.97
CA GLY A 80 6.67 6.72 -13.93
C GLY A 80 6.71 5.20 -13.70
N VAL A 81 6.98 4.75 -12.47
CA VAL A 81 6.85 3.35 -12.05
C VAL A 81 5.38 3.03 -11.85
N LYS A 82 4.82 2.18 -12.72
CA LYS A 82 3.37 1.98 -12.85
C LYS A 82 2.90 0.80 -12.00
N LEU A 83 2.18 1.08 -10.92
CA LEU A 83 1.35 0.08 -10.21
C LEU A 83 -0.08 0.02 -10.75
N PHE A 84 -0.53 1.11 -11.37
CA PHE A 84 -1.83 1.25 -12.01
C PHE A 84 -1.68 1.90 -13.38
N ASP A 85 -2.80 2.15 -14.05
CA ASP A 85 -2.80 2.81 -15.37
C ASP A 85 -2.12 4.17 -15.27
N ALA A 86 -1.20 4.43 -16.20
CA ALA A 86 -0.46 5.69 -16.24
C ALA A 86 -1.25 6.85 -16.84
N ASP A 87 -2.31 6.53 -17.60
CA ASP A 87 -3.25 7.52 -18.08
C ASP A 87 -4.17 7.95 -16.91
N PRO A 88 -4.15 9.23 -16.50
CA PRO A 88 -5.01 9.73 -15.43
C PRO A 88 -6.51 9.50 -15.71
N HIS A 89 -6.93 9.52 -16.98
CA HIS A 89 -8.33 9.30 -17.35
C HIS A 89 -8.74 7.83 -17.19
N ALA A 90 -7.91 6.90 -17.65
CA ALA A 90 -8.09 5.47 -17.41
C ALA A 90 -8.13 5.16 -15.90
N LEU A 91 -7.21 5.72 -15.11
CA LEU A 91 -7.17 5.53 -13.66
C LEU A 91 -8.44 6.08 -12.97
N ALA A 92 -8.88 7.28 -13.33
CA ALA A 92 -10.09 7.90 -12.79
C ALA A 92 -11.34 7.05 -13.12
N THR A 93 -11.43 6.54 -14.34
CA THR A 93 -12.54 5.69 -14.78
C THR A 93 -12.58 4.38 -13.98
N ARG A 94 -11.42 3.73 -13.81
CA ARG A 94 -11.32 2.48 -13.03
C ARG A 94 -11.60 2.71 -11.55
N LYS A 95 -11.14 3.83 -10.97
CA LYS A 95 -11.47 4.25 -9.59
C LYS A 95 -12.98 4.41 -9.42
N ALA A 96 -13.64 5.14 -10.32
CA ALA A 96 -15.10 5.34 -10.27
C ALA A 96 -15.86 4.01 -10.40
N ALA A 97 -15.40 3.10 -11.27
CA ALA A 97 -15.98 1.77 -11.37
C ALA A 97 -15.84 0.96 -10.07
N GLN A 98 -14.68 1.02 -9.42
CA GLN A 98 -14.44 0.36 -8.14
C GLN A 98 -15.32 0.93 -7.02
N GLU A 99 -15.51 2.26 -6.97
CA GLU A 99 -16.39 2.92 -5.99
C GLU A 99 -17.84 2.46 -6.14
N ARG A 100 -18.33 2.27 -7.37
CA ARG A 100 -19.66 1.69 -7.62
C ARG A 100 -19.78 0.26 -7.08
N ILE A 101 -18.76 -0.59 -7.29
CA ILE A 101 -18.75 -1.95 -6.75
C ILE A 101 -18.77 -1.90 -5.22
N VAL A 102 -17.91 -1.08 -4.61
CA VAL A 102 -17.82 -0.93 -3.15
C VAL A 102 -19.15 -0.45 -2.56
N ALA A 103 -19.88 0.44 -3.23
CA ALA A 103 -21.19 0.90 -2.80
C ALA A 103 -22.25 -0.22 -2.76
N LEU A 104 -22.08 -1.27 -3.56
CA LEU A 104 -22.96 -2.44 -3.61
C LEU A 104 -22.55 -3.54 -2.61
N LEU A 105 -21.35 -3.47 -2.02
CA LEU A 105 -20.87 -4.47 -1.08
C LEU A 105 -21.59 -4.38 0.28
N PRO A 106 -21.72 -5.52 1.00
CA PRO A 106 -22.28 -5.51 2.34
C PRO A 106 -21.41 -4.66 3.29
N LYS A 107 -22.05 -3.79 4.08
CA LYS A 107 -21.35 -2.89 5.03
C LYS A 107 -20.47 -3.61 6.04
N LYS A 108 -20.81 -4.85 6.40
CA LYS A 108 -20.02 -5.75 7.26
C LYS A 108 -20.25 -7.19 6.84
N VAL A 109 -19.17 -7.95 6.74
CA VAL A 109 -19.24 -9.42 6.65
C VAL A 109 -19.44 -9.96 8.06
N ARG A 110 -20.50 -10.76 8.29
CA ARG A 110 -20.69 -11.52 9.52
C ARG A 110 -20.26 -12.95 9.26
N SER A 111 -19.26 -13.46 9.98
CA SER A 111 -18.98 -14.89 10.00
C SER A 111 -20.13 -15.59 10.72
N SER A 112 -20.97 -16.28 9.97
CA SER A 112 -21.92 -17.22 10.54
C SER A 112 -21.13 -18.45 11.00
N THR A 113 -20.86 -18.57 12.30
CA THR A 113 -20.53 -19.87 12.92
C THR A 113 -21.82 -20.69 12.98
N ARG A 114 -22.42 -21.00 11.82
CA ARG A 114 -23.43 -22.05 11.77
C ARG A 114 -22.61 -23.33 11.70
N ALA A 115 -22.51 -24.03 12.83
CA ALA A 115 -22.16 -25.44 12.78
C ALA A 115 -23.14 -26.06 11.79
N VAL A 116 -22.64 -26.43 10.62
CA VAL A 116 -23.37 -27.28 9.70
C VAL A 116 -23.57 -28.57 10.48
N LYS A 117 -24.76 -28.76 11.05
CA LYS A 117 -25.21 -30.10 11.42
C LYS A 117 -25.52 -30.77 10.11
N ASP A 118 -24.52 -31.48 9.62
CA ASP A 118 -24.68 -32.45 8.55
C ASP A 118 -25.34 -33.67 9.19
N ASP A 119 -26.67 -33.67 9.20
CA ASP A 119 -27.50 -34.80 9.65
C ASP A 119 -27.96 -35.61 8.41
N PHE A 120 -27.04 -35.85 7.47
CA PHE A 120 -27.20 -36.75 6.32
C PHE A 120 -26.15 -37.87 6.34
#